data_AF-A0A398BAB6-F1
#
_entry.id   AF-A0A398BAB6-F1
#
_cell.length_a   1.000
_cell.length_b   1.000
_cell.length_c   1.000
_cell.angle_alpha   90.00
_cell.angle_beta   90.00
_cell.angle_gamma   90.00
#
_symmetry.space_group_name_H-M   'P 1'
#
loop_
_entity.id
_entity.type
_entity.pdbx_description
1 polymer ?
#
loop_
_entity_poly.entity_id
_entity_poly.type
_entity_poly.pdbx_seq_one_letter_code
_entity_poly.pdbx_strand_id
1 'polypeptide(L)' 'MSSVSQKAPAFQFVTTTEATSSPDVFIVEMTPLHDGSSRNTPLKITNNFDELLDFLEEN' A
#
# COMPACT_ATOMS: atom_id res chain seq x y z
N MET A 1 -29.83 14.78 -9.57
CA MET A 1 -28.72 14.74 -8.60
C MET A 1 -27.78 13.65 -9.06
N SER A 2 -26.68 14.02 -9.72
CA SER A 2 -25.71 13.06 -10.24
C SER A 2 -24.86 12.59 -9.05
N SER A 3 -25.15 11.39 -8.53
CA SER A 3 -24.28 10.73 -7.58
C SER A 3 -22.97 10.42 -8.29
N VAL A 4 -21.98 11.29 -8.11
CA VAL A 4 -20.60 11.00 -8.49
C VAL A 4 -20.17 9.89 -7.54
N SER A 5 -20.26 8.63 -7.98
CA SER A 5 -19.55 7.54 -7.31
C SER A 5 -18.06 7.86 -7.38
N GLN A 6 -17.53 8.55 -6.37
CA GLN A 6 -16.09 8.61 -6.14
C GLN A 6 -15.65 7.17 -5.89
N LYS A 7 -15.12 6.53 -6.93
CA LYS A 7 -14.50 5.21 -6.85
C LYS A 7 -13.37 5.36 -5.82
N ALA A 8 -13.46 4.64 -4.70
CA ALA A 8 -12.40 4.66 -3.70
C ALA A 8 -11.07 4.31 -4.38
N PRO A 9 -9.96 5.00 -4.04
CA PRO A 9 -8.66 4.67 -4.59
C PRO A 9 -8.34 3.20 -4.31
N ALA A 10 -7.96 2.47 -5.35
CA ALA A 10 -7.59 1.06 -5.23
C ALA A 10 -6.08 0.97 -4.98
N PHE A 11 -5.69 0.17 -3.99
CA PHE A 11 -4.30 -0.06 -3.63
C PHE A 11 -3.97 -1.55 -3.69
N GLN A 12 -2.78 -1.87 -4.17
CA GLN A 12 -2.18 -3.20 -4.09
C GLN A 12 -1.18 -3.22 -2.93
N PHE A 13 -1.29 -4.24 -2.08
CA PHE A 13 -0.37 -4.49 -0.98
C PHE A 13 0.47 -5.72 -1.28
N VAL A 14 1.79 -5.60 -1.19
CA VAL A 14 2.71 -6.71 -1.31
C VAL A 14 3.48 -6.82 0.00
N THR A 15 3.39 -7.97 0.65
CA THR A 15 4.15 -8.25 1.88
C THR A 15 5.30 -9.17 1.54
N THR A 16 6.52 -8.74 1.87
CA THR A 16 7.72 -9.56 1.74
C THR A 16 8.36 -9.76 3.11
N THR A 17 8.93 -10.93 3.35
CA THR A 17 9.70 -11.22 4.57
C THR A 17 11.18 -11.11 4.21
N GLU A 18 11.96 -10.38 5.02
CA GLU A 18 13.40 -10.32 4.79
C GLU A 18 14.02 -11.69 5.06
N ALA A 19 14.74 -12.24 4.07
CA ALA A 19 15.26 -13.61 4.15
C ALA A 19 16.40 -13.77 5.17
N THR A 20 16.94 -12.67 5.72
CA THR A 20 18.31 -12.68 6.23
C THR A 20 18.54 -12.39 7.71
N SER A 21 17.58 -12.02 8.56
CA SER A 21 17.93 -11.86 10.00
C SER A 21 16.83 -11.99 11.05
N SER A 22 15.54 -11.80 10.75
CA SER A 22 14.51 -11.88 11.79
C SER A 22 13.19 -12.42 11.22
N PRO A 23 12.64 -13.53 11.77
CA PRO A 23 11.34 -14.06 11.36
C PRO A 23 10.18 -13.10 11.65
N ASP A 24 10.42 -12.07 12.47
CA ASP A 24 9.43 -11.09 12.91
C ASP A 24 9.41 -9.81 12.05
N VAL A 25 10.25 -9.70 11.02
CA VAL A 25 10.32 -8.53 10.14
C VAL A 25 9.59 -8.82 8.83
N PHE A 26 8.48 -8.13 8.63
CA PHE A 26 7.74 -8.10 7.36
C PHE A 26 7.86 -6.71 6.76
N ILE A 27 7.86 -6.61 5.44
CA ILE A 27 7.92 -5.36 4.69
C ILE A 27 6.65 -5.28 3.85
N VAL A 28 5.85 -4.25 4.06
CA VAL A 28 4.64 -3.97 3.30
C VAL A 28 4.94 -2.88 2.27
N GLU A 29 4.79 -3.22 1.01
CA GLU A 29 4.85 -2.30 -0.13
C GLU A 29 3.43 -1.95 -0.58
N MET A 30 3.14 -0.65 -0.69
CA MET A 30 1.83 -0.14 -1.08
C MET A 30 1.94 0.50 -2.47
N THR A 31 1.15 0.04 -3.43
CA THR A 31 1.16 0.56 -4.81
C THR A 31 -0.23 1.02 -5.23
N PRO A 32 -0.40 2.23 -5.77
CA PRO A 32 -1.69 2.69 -6.25
C PRO A 32 -2.04 1.98 -7.57
N LEU A 33 -3.24 1.43 -7.67
CA LEU A 33 -3.78 0.85 -8.88
C LEU A 33 -4.38 1.97 -9.74
N HIS A 34 -3.55 2.65 -10.54
CA HIS A 34 -4.06 3.54 -11.58
C HIS A 34 -4.43 2.76 -12.84
N ASP A 35 -5.60 3.07 -13.41
CA ASP A 35 -6.15 2.56 -14.67
C ASP A 35 -5.27 2.95 -15.89
N GLY A 36 -4.06 2.39 -15.99
CA GLY A 36 -3.27 2.40 -17.22
C GLY A 36 -1.92 3.13 -17.21
N SER A 37 -1.32 3.43 -16.06
CA SER A 37 0.03 4.01 -16.03
C SER A 37 1.06 3.05 -15.44
N SER A 38 1.93 2.58 -16.33
CA SER A 38 3.14 1.82 -16.08
C SER A 38 4.11 2.58 -15.18
N ARG A 39 3.88 2.54 -13.87
CA ARG A 39 4.88 2.74 -12.82
C ARG A 39 4.27 2.25 -11.50
N ASN A 40 4.45 0.95 -11.26
CA ASN A 40 4.23 0.31 -9.97
C ASN A 40 5.34 0.75 -9.01
N THR A 41 5.48 2.05 -8.77
CA THR A 41 6.43 2.55 -7.78
C THR A 41 5.71 2.49 -6.44
N PRO A 42 6.26 1.79 -5.43
CA PRO A 42 5.64 1.74 -4.12
C PRO A 42 5.55 3.15 -3.54
N LEU A 43 4.35 3.54 -3.14
CA LEU A 43 4.04 4.78 -2.41
C LEU A 43 4.70 4.79 -1.03
N LYS A 44 4.67 3.65 -0.35
CA LYS A 44 5.21 3.47 0.98
C LYS A 44 5.71 2.04 1.16
N ILE A 45 6.87 1.93 1.78
CA ILE A 45 7.48 0.67 2.22
C ILE A 45 7.65 0.80 3.73
N THR A 46 6.99 -0.05 4.52
CA THR A 46 7.11 -0.04 5.98
C THR A 46 7.16 -1.45 6.54
N ASN A 47 7.88 -1.64 7.63
CA ASN A 47 7.85 -2.85 8.45
C ASN A 47 7.13 -2.64 9.79
N ASN A 48 6.49 -1.48 9.96
CA ASN A 48 5.74 -1.11 11.14
C ASN A 48 4.24 -1.09 10.81
N PHE A 49 3.46 -1.86 11.56
CA PHE A 49 2.02 -1.96 11.34
C PHE A 49 1.29 -0.66 11.70
N ASP A 50 1.75 0.08 12.70
CA ASP A 50 1.12 1.35 13.09
C ASP A 50 1.28 2.39 11.98
N GLU A 51 2.48 2.47 11.37
CA GLU A 51 2.73 3.35 10.22
C GLU A 51 1.88 2.98 8.98
N LEU A 52 1.51 1.70 8.85
CA LEU A 52 0.58 1.24 7.82
C LEU A 52 -0.84 1.71 8.12
N LEU A 53 -1.30 1.58 9.36
CA LEU A 53 -2.62 2.05 9.78
C LEU A 53 -2.76 3.55 9.59
N ASP A 54 -1.78 4.33 10.04
CA ASP A 54 -1.77 5.80 9.87
C ASP A 54 -1.90 6.17 8.38
N PHE A 55 -1.18 5.47 7.49
CA PHE A 55 -1.25 5.72 6.05
C PHE A 55 -2.63 5.40 5.45
N LEU A 56 -3.28 4.33 5.92
CA LEU A 56 -4.63 3.94 5.49
C LEU A 56 -5.71 4.90 6.01
N GLU A 57 -5.49 5.56 7.14
CA GLU A 57 -6.40 6.59 7.63
C GLU A 57 -6.26 7.91 6.85
N GLU A 58 -5.06 8.20 6.32
CA GLU A 58 -4.78 9.39 5.54
C GLU A 58 -5.26 9.32 4.06
N ASN A 59 -5.52 8.12 3.51
CA ASN A 59 -5.82 7.90 2.08
C ASN A 59 -7.14 7.16 1.82
#